data_AF-A0A2P8G225-F1
#
_entry.id   AF-A0A2P8G225-F1
#
_cell.length_a   1.000
_cell.length_b   1.000
_cell.length_c   1.000
_cell.angle_alpha   90.00
_cell.angle_beta   90.00
_cell.angle_gamma   90.00
#
_symmetry.space_group_name_H-M   'P 1'
#
loop_
_entity.id
_entity.type
_entity.pdbx_description
1 polymer ?
#
loop_
_entity_poly.entity_id
_entity_poly.type
_entity_poly.pdbx_seq_one_letter_code
_entity_poly.pdbx_strand_id
1 'polypeptide(L)'
;MANFAYTILYVRDVAATIEFYENAFGFQRKFITPDGDYSELITGNTTLSFAQTDLAKTNVPEGFTESDPAAKPFAFEIGFTVENVEEAFQKALNAGATLVSEPKTKP
;
A
#
# COMPACT_ATOMS: atom_id res chain seq x y z
N MET A 1 4.80 -26.74 4.01
CA MET A 1 3.79 -25.75 4.44
C MET A 1 4.19 -24.43 3.80
N ALA A 2 3.27 -23.74 3.12
CA ALA A 2 3.57 -22.46 2.45
C ALA A 2 3.39 -21.29 3.43
N ASN A 3 4.21 -20.25 3.30
CA ASN A 3 4.14 -19.01 4.10
C ASN A 3 3.76 -17.83 3.20
N PHE A 4 2.94 -16.90 3.69
CA PHE A 4 2.60 -15.70 2.94
C PHE A 4 3.69 -14.63 3.13
N ALA A 5 4.63 -14.61 2.18
CA ALA A 5 5.83 -13.79 2.29
C ALA A 5 5.57 -12.30 2.04
N TYR A 6 4.78 -11.95 1.02
CA TYR A 6 4.62 -10.56 0.62
C TYR A 6 3.35 -10.28 -0.19
N THR A 7 2.96 -9.01 -0.21
CA THR A 7 2.08 -8.40 -1.22
C THR A 7 2.84 -7.28 -1.91
N ILE A 8 2.79 -7.21 -3.25
CA ILE A 8 3.38 -6.08 -4.01
C ILE A 8 2.25 -5.30 -4.67
N LEU A 9 2.22 -3.98 -4.45
CA LEU A 9 1.32 -3.08 -5.16
C LEU A 9 2.09 -2.36 -6.28
N TYR A 10 1.53 -2.36 -7.49
CA TYR A 10 2.09 -1.65 -8.62
C TYR A 10 1.59 -0.21 -8.61
N VAL A 11 2.53 0.74 -8.53
CA VAL A 11 2.25 2.16 -8.28
C VAL A 11 2.96 3.06 -9.27
N ARG A 12 2.46 4.28 -9.45
CA ARG A 12 3.08 5.26 -10.36
C ARG A 12 4.33 5.90 -9.76
N ASP A 13 4.33 6.08 -8.45
CA ASP A 13 5.42 6.71 -7.70
C ASP A 13 5.67 5.94 -6.40
N VAL A 14 6.80 5.24 -6.33
CA VAL A 14 7.18 4.41 -5.17
C VAL A 14 7.53 5.27 -3.97
N ALA A 15 8.24 6.38 -4.16
CA ALA A 15 8.67 7.25 -3.07
C ALA A 15 7.47 7.91 -2.40
N ALA A 16 6.58 8.52 -3.18
CA ALA A 16 5.35 9.13 -2.68
C ALA A 16 4.44 8.10 -2.00
N THR A 17 4.38 6.87 -2.53
CA THR A 17 3.60 5.80 -1.90
C THR A 17 4.15 5.43 -0.54
N ILE A 18 5.46 5.22 -0.40
CA ILE A 18 6.07 4.89 0.89
C ILE A 18 5.85 6.02 1.89
N GLU A 19 6.09 7.28 1.48
CA GLU A 19 5.87 8.44 2.34
C GLU A 19 4.42 8.53 2.83
N PHE A 20 3.44 8.16 1.99
CA PHE A 20 2.05 8.06 2.43
C PHE A 20 1.88 7.05 3.56
N TYR A 21 2.42 5.83 3.46
CA TYR A 21 2.29 4.82 4.52
C TYR A 21 3.06 5.18 5.80
N GLU A 22 4.21 5.83 5.67
CA GLU A 22 4.99 6.36 6.79
C GLU A 22 4.17 7.44 7.53
N ASN A 23 3.59 8.39 6.79
CA ASN A 23 2.82 9.49 7.37
C ASN A 23 1.46 9.03 7.92
N ALA A 24 0.71 8.23 7.17
CA ALA A 24 -0.64 7.81 7.54
C ALA A 24 -0.64 6.82 8.71
N PHE A 25 0.27 5.84 8.70
CA PHE A 25 0.21 4.69 9.61
C PHE A 25 1.46 4.52 10.48
N GLY A 26 2.51 5.32 10.27
CA GLY A 26 3.74 5.23 11.06
C GLY A 26 4.61 4.02 10.72
N PHE A 27 4.40 3.39 9.57
CA PHE A 27 5.29 2.31 9.11
C PHE A 27 6.71 2.84 8.90
N GLN A 28 7.68 1.94 8.99
CA GLN A 28 9.07 2.23 8.64
C GLN A 28 9.39 1.65 7.27
N ARG A 29 9.99 2.46 6.40
CA ARG A 29 10.63 1.97 5.19
C ARG A 29 11.77 1.02 5.54
N LYS A 30 11.78 -0.16 4.94
CA LYS A 30 12.88 -1.12 5.04
C LYS A 30 14.04 -0.71 4.11
N PHE A 31 13.73 -0.46 2.84
CA PHE A 31 14.63 0.13 1.86
C PHE A 31 13.86 0.64 0.64
N ILE A 32 14.53 1.45 -0.17
CA ILE A 32 14.14 1.76 -1.56
C ILE A 32 15.34 1.42 -2.45
N THR A 33 15.10 0.88 -3.65
CA THR A 33 16.17 0.60 -4.62
C THR A 33 16.86 1.89 -5.05
N PRO A 34 18.14 1.85 -5.50
CA PRO A 34 18.84 3.03 -5.97
C PRO A 34 18.12 3.77 -7.11
N ASP A 35 17.46 3.01 -7.98
CA ASP A 35 16.71 3.55 -9.13
C ASP A 35 15.31 4.04 -8.74
N GLY A 36 14.89 3.86 -7.47
CA GLY A 36 13.62 4.34 -6.94
C GLY A 36 12.39 3.56 -7.41
N ASP A 37 12.58 2.45 -8.12
CA ASP A 37 11.53 1.69 -8.78
C ASP A 37 10.91 0.56 -7.93
N TYR A 38 11.48 0.29 -6.75
CA TYR A 38 10.96 -0.71 -5.81
C TYR A 38 11.26 -0.34 -4.36
N SER A 39 10.31 -0.61 -3.45
CA SER A 39 10.49 -0.38 -2.01
C SER A 39 9.68 -1.35 -1.17
N GLU A 40 10.10 -1.55 0.09
CA GLU A 40 9.43 -2.40 1.07
C GLU A 40 9.20 -1.62 2.37
N LEU A 41 8.06 -1.90 3.02
CA LEU A 41 7.77 -1.49 4.39
C LEU A 41 8.06 -2.62 5.39
N ILE A 42 8.37 -2.25 6.62
CA ILE A 42 8.42 -3.16 7.76
C ILE A 42 7.00 -3.29 8.34
N THR A 43 6.33 -4.40 8.03
CA THR A 43 4.91 -4.68 8.38
C THR A 43 4.73 -5.92 9.26
N GLY A 44 5.81 -6.39 9.91
CA GLY A 44 5.83 -7.62 10.68
C GLY A 44 6.37 -8.80 9.86
N ASN A 45 5.66 -9.92 9.84
CA ASN A 45 6.13 -11.16 9.18
C ASN A 45 5.89 -11.19 7.66
N THR A 46 4.92 -10.44 7.17
CA THR A 46 4.59 -10.36 5.74
C THR A 46 4.98 -8.98 5.24
N THR A 47 5.72 -8.90 4.15
CA THR A 47 6.17 -7.64 3.56
C THR A 47 5.05 -7.00 2.74
N LEU A 48 4.84 -5.69 2.93
CA LEU A 48 4.15 -4.86 1.95
C LEU A 48 5.19 -4.12 1.10
N SER A 49 5.19 -4.42 -0.19
CA SER A 49 6.12 -3.83 -1.16
C SER A 49 5.40 -3.03 -2.23
N PHE A 50 6.15 -2.17 -2.90
CA PHE A 50 5.67 -1.33 -3.98
C PHE A 50 6.66 -1.38 -5.14
N ALA A 51 6.15 -1.53 -6.37
CA ALA A 51 6.95 -1.50 -7.57
C ALA A 51 6.39 -0.47 -8.54
N GLN A 52 7.27 0.29 -9.20
CA GLN A 52 6.85 1.24 -10.22
C GLN A 52 6.19 0.48 -11.39
N THR A 53 5.13 1.05 -11.97
CA THR A 53 4.38 0.41 -13.07
C THR A 53 5.27 -0.01 -14.24
N ASP A 54 6.32 0.74 -14.57
CA ASP A 54 7.25 0.37 -15.65
C ASP A 54 8.09 -0.87 -15.32
N LEU A 55 8.55 -1.00 -14.06
CA LEU A 55 9.18 -2.23 -13.58
C LEU A 55 8.18 -3.39 -13.59
N ALA A 56 6.93 -3.15 -13.15
CA ALA A 56 5.90 -4.18 -13.11
C ALA A 56 5.55 -4.74 -14.51
N LYS A 57 5.62 -3.93 -15.58
CA LYS A 57 5.39 -4.36 -16.96
C LYS A 57 6.41 -5.40 -17.43
N THR A 58 7.61 -5.44 -16.87
CA THR A 58 8.61 -6.47 -17.19
C THR A 58 8.24 -7.83 -16.57
N ASN A 59 7.56 -7.80 -15.41
CA ASN A 59 7.11 -8.99 -14.69
C ASN A 59 5.76 -9.53 -15.20
N VAL A 60 4.93 -8.65 -15.77
CA VAL A 60 3.60 -9.01 -16.32
C VAL A 60 3.52 -8.56 -17.79
N PRO A 61 4.05 -9.37 -18.74
CA PRO A 61 4.16 -8.98 -20.14
C PRO A 61 2.83 -8.71 -20.84
N GLU A 62 1.75 -9.33 -20.39
CA GLU A 62 0.39 -9.12 -20.91
C GLU A 62 -0.27 -7.85 -20.31
N GLY A 63 0.41 -7.17 -19.39
CA GLY A 63 -0.07 -5.97 -18.73
C GLY A 63 -1.01 -6.25 -17.55
N PHE A 64 -1.53 -5.17 -16.98
CA PHE A 64 -2.46 -5.17 -15.85
C PHE A 64 -3.29 -3.89 -15.86
N THR A 65 -4.42 -3.90 -15.16
CA THR A 65 -5.20 -2.69 -14.92
C THR A 65 -4.52 -1.86 -13.83
N GLU A 66 -4.08 -0.66 -14.16
CA GLU A 66 -3.58 0.30 -13.17
C GLU A 66 -4.70 0.77 -12.23
N SER A 67 -4.33 1.15 -11.01
CA SER A 67 -5.28 1.76 -10.07
C SER A 67 -5.72 3.14 -10.57
N ASP A 68 -7.01 3.42 -10.38
CA ASP A 68 -7.62 4.71 -10.65
C ASP A 68 -8.54 5.07 -9.47
N PRO A 69 -8.24 6.13 -8.69
CA PRO A 69 -9.10 6.60 -7.60
C PRO A 69 -10.50 7.01 -8.05
N ALA A 70 -10.71 7.31 -9.33
CA ALA A 70 -12.03 7.61 -9.90
C ALA A 70 -12.84 6.34 -10.25
N ALA A 71 -12.19 5.17 -10.26
CA ALA A 71 -12.82 3.89 -10.53
C ALA A 71 -13.16 3.13 -9.23
N LYS A 72 -13.88 2.01 -9.36
CA LYS A 72 -14.10 1.11 -8.22
C LYS A 72 -12.78 0.45 -7.80
N PRO A 73 -12.52 0.27 -6.49
CA PRO A 73 -11.36 -0.46 -6.01
C PRO A 73 -11.29 -1.90 -6.55
N PHE A 74 -10.09 -2.46 -6.56
CA PHE A 74 -9.88 -3.88 -6.85
C PHE A 74 -10.57 -4.78 -5.81
N ALA A 75 -10.82 -6.04 -6.20
CA ALA A 75 -11.48 -7.03 -5.34
C ALA A 75 -10.54 -7.64 -4.28
N PHE A 76 -9.77 -6.82 -3.56
CA PHE A 76 -8.94 -7.23 -2.42
C PHE A 76 -8.80 -6.09 -1.40
N GLU A 77 -8.40 -6.44 -0.17
CA GLU A 77 -8.08 -5.48 0.90
C GLU A 77 -6.79 -5.88 1.61
N ILE A 78 -6.08 -4.90 2.17
CA ILE A 78 -4.96 -5.09 3.10
C ILE A 78 -5.42 -4.56 4.45
N GLY A 79 -5.50 -5.43 5.45
CA GLY A 79 -5.93 -5.07 6.80
C GLY A 79 -4.77 -4.72 7.71
N PHE A 80 -4.87 -3.57 8.39
CA PHE A 80 -3.96 -3.18 9.46
C PHE A 80 -4.73 -3.07 10.78
N THR A 81 -4.10 -3.49 11.87
CA THR A 81 -4.63 -3.26 13.22
C THR A 81 -3.97 -2.03 13.82
N VAL A 82 -4.76 -1.20 14.48
CA VAL A 82 -4.32 0.01 15.17
C VAL A 82 -5.01 0.08 16.52
N GLU A 83 -4.40 0.79 17.48
CA GLU A 83 -4.99 0.96 18.81
C GLU A 83 -6.25 1.84 18.77
N ASN A 84 -6.25 2.88 17.93
CA ASN A 84 -7.36 3.81 17.76
C ASN A 84 -7.71 3.98 16.27
N VAL A 85 -8.85 3.39 15.87
CA VAL A 85 -9.32 3.41 14.48
C VAL A 85 -9.67 4.82 14.01
N GLU A 86 -10.31 5.63 14.85
CA GLU A 86 -10.73 6.99 14.48
C GLU A 86 -9.52 7.89 14.22
N GLU A 87 -8.52 7.83 15.10
CA GLU A 87 -7.29 8.60 14.95
C GLU A 87 -6.51 8.19 13.69
N ALA A 88 -6.34 6.88 13.46
CA ALA A 88 -5.67 6.38 12.27
C ALA A 88 -6.41 6.75 10.98
N PHE A 89 -7.75 6.71 11.02
CA PHE A 89 -8.61 7.12 9.91
C PHE A 89 -8.42 8.60 9.56
N GLN A 90 -8.51 9.50 10.54
CA GLN A 90 -8.29 10.94 10.32
C GLN A 90 -6.87 11.23 9.83
N LYS A 91 -5.86 10.54 10.38
CA LYS A 91 -4.46 10.69 9.95
C LYS A 91 -4.25 10.26 8.50
N ALA A 92 -4.88 9.15 8.08
CA ALA A 92 -4.83 8.70 6.69
C ALA A 92 -5.49 9.70 5.74
N LEU A 93 -6.66 10.26 6.08
CA LEU A 93 -7.30 11.30 5.28
C LEU A 93 -6.42 12.55 5.14
N ASN A 94 -5.83 13.02 6.25
CA ASN A 94 -4.91 14.16 6.25
C ASN A 94 -3.64 13.90 5.43
N ALA A 95 -3.19 12.64 5.34
CA ALA A 95 -2.08 12.22 4.51
C ALA A 95 -2.44 12.04 3.02
N GLY A 96 -3.71 12.26 2.63
CA GLY A 96 -4.17 12.20 1.25
C GLY A 96 -4.91 10.91 0.86
N ALA A 97 -5.32 10.08 1.82
CA ALA A 97 -6.15 8.92 1.53
C ALA A 97 -7.52 9.32 0.96
N THR A 98 -8.04 8.52 0.04
CA THR A 98 -9.42 8.66 -0.45
C THR A 98 -10.36 7.81 0.40
N LEU A 99 -11.40 8.43 0.94
CA LEU A 99 -12.44 7.74 1.71
C LEU A 99 -13.27 6.81 0.81
N VAL A 100 -13.26 5.51 1.12
CA VAL A 100 -14.11 4.50 0.46
C VAL A 100 -15.34 4.15 1.30
N SER A 101 -15.17 3.99 2.62
CA SER A 101 -16.25 3.75 3.59
C SER A 101 -15.83 4.29 4.94
N GLU A 102 -16.79 4.84 5.68
CA GLU A 102 -16.60 5.22 7.08
C GLU A 102 -16.26 4.00 7.96
N PRO A 103 -15.46 4.18 9.03
CA PRO A 103 -15.23 3.17 10.05
C PRO A 103 -16.54 2.64 10.64
N LYS A 104 -16.59 1.34 10.92
CA LYS A 104 -17.77 0.69 11.52
C LYS A 104 -17.35 -0.31 12.58
N THR A 105 -17.99 -0.25 13.73
CA THR A 105 -17.90 -1.33 14.72
C THR A 105 -18.67 -2.54 14.21
N LYS A 106 -17.97 -3.66 14.06
CA LYS A 106 -18.58 -4.96 13.76
C LYS A 106 -18.74 -5.76 15.07
N PRO A 107 -19.85 -6.51 15.25
CA PRO A 107 -20.05 -7.38 16.41
C PRO A 107 -19.09 -8.57 16.44
#